data_AF-A0A351FZ87-F1
#
_entry.id   AF-A0A351FZ87-F1
#
_cell.length_a   1.000
_cell.length_b   1.000
_cell.length_c   1.000
_cell.angle_alpha   90.00
_cell.angle_beta   90.00
_cell.angle_gamma   90.00
#
_symmetry.space_group_name_H-M   'P 1'
#
loop_
_entity.id
_entity.type
_entity.pdbx_description
1 polymer ?
#
loop_
_entity_poly.entity_id
_entity_poly.type
_entity_poly.pdbx_seq_one_letter_code
_entity_poly.pdbx_strand_id
1 'polypeptide(L)'
;HDFESTPEFDGAIGSYLNSRTSDAELDAFLNDPAFQAAVGIVKTPDQSDEQFARSIRERHSMQQRTKRDATLWLGNVNFEKEEYQAAASWFEDRILEKDPESFWVPSARYNLARCYEKLGDVQRARTLYFEDESAQSHGNVLRARWLRNAPEPQPEAPLQ
;
A
#
# COMPACT_ATOMS: atom_id res chain seq x y z
N HIS A 1 24.99 -16.51 3.52
CA HIS A 1 23.89 -16.87 2.60
C HIS A 1 23.57 -15.61 1.83
N ASP A 2 24.39 -15.32 0.83
CA ASP A 2 24.22 -14.18 -0.04
C ASP A 2 23.15 -14.56 -1.07
N PHE A 3 22.03 -13.85 -1.04
CA PHE A 3 21.13 -13.84 -2.18
C PHE A 3 21.82 -13.01 -3.27
N GLU A 4 22.53 -13.68 -4.15
CA GLU A 4 23.05 -13.08 -5.37
C GLU A 4 21.89 -12.43 -6.12
N SER A 5 21.99 -11.12 -6.34
CA SER A 5 21.04 -10.36 -7.14
C SER A 5 21.22 -10.77 -8.60
N THR A 6 20.44 -11.74 -9.06
CA THR A 6 20.33 -11.99 -10.50
C THR A 6 19.50 -10.87 -11.13
N PRO A 7 19.85 -10.39 -12.35
CA PRO A 7 19.13 -9.32 -13.04
C PRO A 7 17.67 -9.63 -13.38
N GLU A 8 17.23 -10.89 -13.19
CA GLU A 8 15.90 -11.37 -13.56
C GLU A 8 14.85 -11.16 -12.46
N PHE A 9 15.26 -10.79 -11.24
CA PHE A 9 14.33 -10.35 -10.19
C PHE A 9 14.57 -8.87 -9.92
N ASP A 10 13.91 -8.04 -10.72
CA ASP A 10 13.55 -6.68 -10.33
C ASP A 10 12.86 -6.82 -8.96
N GLY A 11 13.54 -6.48 -7.86
CA GLY A 11 13.30 -7.02 -6.51
C GLY A 11 11.87 -6.83 -5.97
N ALA A 12 11.65 -6.97 -4.65
CA ALA A 12 10.29 -6.91 -4.10
C ALA A 12 9.46 -5.69 -4.59
N ILE A 13 10.10 -4.52 -4.73
CA ILE A 13 9.49 -3.31 -5.32
C ILE A 13 9.02 -3.53 -6.76
N GLY A 14 9.88 -4.01 -7.66
CA GLY A 14 9.55 -4.23 -9.07
C GLY A 14 8.40 -5.25 -9.22
N SER A 15 8.44 -6.32 -8.43
CA SER A 15 7.38 -7.33 -8.39
C SER A 15 6.01 -6.74 -7.98
N TYR A 16 5.97 -5.90 -6.95
CA TYR A 16 4.72 -5.25 -6.52
C TYR A 16 4.25 -4.17 -7.48
N LEU A 17 5.16 -3.39 -8.08
CA LEU A 17 4.81 -2.41 -9.11
C LEU A 17 4.17 -3.07 -10.33
N ASN A 18 4.77 -4.16 -10.83
CA ASN A 18 4.24 -4.91 -11.96
C ASN A 18 2.90 -5.59 -11.66
N SER A 19 2.64 -5.95 -10.39
CA SER A 19 1.37 -6.53 -9.96
C SER A 19 0.27 -5.48 -9.76
N ARG A 20 0.63 -4.20 -9.63
CA ARG A 20 -0.30 -3.13 -9.25
C ARG A 20 -0.99 -2.54 -10.46
N THR A 21 -2.22 -2.98 -10.72
CA THR A 21 -3.10 -2.38 -11.74
C THR A 21 -3.30 -0.88 -11.52
N SER A 22 -3.22 -0.09 -12.59
CA SER A 22 -3.44 1.35 -12.57
C SER A 22 -4.93 1.71 -12.40
N ASP A 23 -5.24 2.96 -12.04
CA ASP A 23 -6.64 3.42 -11.95
C ASP A 23 -7.34 3.39 -13.32
N ALA A 24 -6.61 3.71 -14.39
CA ALA A 24 -7.13 3.67 -15.75
C ALA A 24 -7.46 2.23 -16.18
N GLU A 25 -6.60 1.27 -15.86
CA GLU A 25 -6.88 -0.14 -16.16
C GLU A 25 -8.05 -0.68 -15.34
N LEU A 26 -8.16 -0.30 -14.05
CA LEU A 26 -9.34 -0.66 -13.23
C LEU A 26 -10.64 -0.14 -13.85
N ASP A 27 -10.67 1.11 -14.31
CA ASP A 27 -11.84 1.65 -15.02
C ASP A 27 -12.12 0.88 -16.33
N ALA A 28 -11.07 0.58 -17.09
CA ALA A 28 -11.18 -0.15 -18.35
C ALA A 28 -11.76 -1.58 -18.19
N PHE A 29 -11.51 -2.25 -17.05
CA PHE A 29 -12.17 -3.53 -16.76
C PHE A 29 -13.70 -3.42 -16.84
N LEU A 30 -14.29 -2.32 -16.37
CA LEU A 30 -15.73 -2.13 -16.34
C LEU A 30 -16.29 -1.56 -17.66
N ASN A 31 -15.52 -0.68 -18.30
CA ASN A 31 -16.05 0.23 -19.31
C ASN A 31 -15.48 0.06 -20.72
N ASP A 32 -14.41 -0.72 -20.91
CA ASP A 32 -13.73 -0.88 -22.21
C ASP A 32 -13.74 -2.34 -22.70
N PRO A 33 -14.63 -2.69 -23.65
CA PRO A 33 -14.68 -4.02 -24.26
C PRO A 33 -13.40 -4.44 -24.99
N ALA A 34 -12.64 -3.49 -25.56
CA ALA A 34 -11.39 -3.79 -26.24
C ALA A 34 -10.32 -4.18 -25.22
N PHE A 35 -10.24 -3.44 -24.10
CA PHE A 35 -9.38 -3.81 -22.98
C PHE A 35 -9.79 -5.18 -22.40
N GLN A 36 -11.08 -5.40 -22.13
CA GLN A 36 -11.61 -6.69 -21.66
C GLN A 36 -11.14 -7.84 -22.57
N ALA A 37 -11.30 -7.71 -23.88
CA ALA A 37 -10.82 -8.71 -24.84
C ALA A 37 -9.30 -8.90 -24.79
N ALA A 38 -8.52 -7.82 -24.70
CA ALA A 38 -7.07 -7.87 -24.63
C ALA A 38 -6.54 -8.59 -23.37
N VAL A 39 -7.23 -8.48 -22.23
CA VAL A 39 -6.90 -9.20 -20.99
C VAL A 39 -7.61 -10.56 -20.87
N GLY A 40 -8.19 -11.05 -21.96
CA GLY A 40 -8.80 -12.38 -22.05
C GLY A 40 -10.18 -12.50 -21.38
N ILE A 41 -10.86 -11.39 -21.13
CA ILE A 41 -12.27 -11.35 -20.71
C ILE A 41 -13.14 -11.31 -21.96
N VAL A 42 -13.54 -12.49 -22.43
CA VAL A 42 -14.36 -12.66 -23.62
C VAL A 42 -15.63 -13.41 -23.25
N LYS A 43 -16.78 -12.92 -23.69
CA LYS A 43 -18.07 -13.59 -23.50
C LYS A 43 -18.13 -14.84 -24.35
N THR A 44 -18.41 -15.98 -23.74
CA THR A 44 -18.60 -17.24 -24.47
C THR A 44 -20.04 -17.40 -24.96
N PRO A 45 -20.30 -18.20 -26.00
CA PRO A 45 -21.66 -18.38 -26.54
C PRO A 45 -22.69 -18.93 -25.53
N ASP A 46 -22.22 -19.68 -24.53
CA ASP A 46 -23.03 -20.29 -23.46
C ASP A 46 -23.32 -19.34 -22.28
N GLN A 47 -22.62 -18.21 -22.18
CA GLN A 47 -22.81 -17.24 -21.11
C GLN A 47 -23.97 -16.27 -21.37
N SER A 48 -24.82 -16.06 -20.37
CA SER A 48 -25.77 -14.93 -20.36
C SER A 48 -25.05 -13.59 -20.16
N ASP A 49 -25.71 -12.48 -20.51
CA ASP A 49 -25.18 -11.13 -20.25
C ASP A 49 -24.93 -10.89 -18.76
N GLU A 50 -25.79 -11.41 -17.90
CA GLU A 50 -25.64 -11.28 -16.46
C GLU A 50 -24.42 -12.05 -15.93
N GLN A 51 -24.21 -13.28 -16.43
CA GLN A 51 -23.04 -14.09 -16.08
C GLN A 51 -21.75 -13.41 -16.53
N PHE A 52 -21.74 -12.86 -17.74
CA PHE A 52 -20.58 -12.13 -18.26
C PHE A 52 -20.30 -10.86 -17.43
N ALA A 53 -21.32 -10.04 -17.17
CA ALA A 53 -21.18 -8.83 -16.36
C ALA A 53 -20.76 -9.12 -14.91
N ARG A 54 -21.15 -10.28 -14.35
CA ARG A 54 -20.67 -10.75 -13.05
C ARG A 54 -19.18 -11.10 -13.10
N SER A 55 -18.75 -11.83 -14.14
CA SER A 55 -17.33 -12.18 -14.31
C SER A 55 -16.41 -10.96 -14.41
N ILE A 56 -16.87 -9.89 -15.06
CA ILE A 56 -16.16 -8.61 -15.14
C ILE A 56 -16.03 -7.98 -13.75
N ARG A 57 -17.14 -7.89 -12.99
CA ARG A 57 -17.15 -7.33 -11.64
C ARG A 57 -16.29 -8.12 -10.66
N GLU A 58 -16.27 -9.44 -10.77
CA GLU A 58 -15.42 -10.31 -9.95
C GLU A 58 -13.93 -10.07 -10.22
N ARG A 59 -13.54 -10.00 -11.50
CA ARG A 59 -12.17 -9.68 -11.91
C ARG A 59 -11.76 -8.28 -11.47
N HIS A 60 -12.60 -7.27 -11.71
CA HIS A 60 -12.38 -5.91 -11.24
C HIS A 60 -12.16 -5.87 -9.72
N SER A 61 -13.03 -6.53 -8.95
CA SER A 61 -12.91 -6.58 -7.49
C SER A 61 -11.63 -7.29 -7.04
N MET A 62 -11.18 -8.31 -7.77
CA MET A 62 -9.90 -8.96 -7.51
C MET A 62 -8.73 -8.00 -7.75
N GLN A 63 -8.71 -7.31 -8.89
CA GLN A 63 -7.62 -6.37 -9.20
C GLN A 63 -7.58 -5.17 -8.26
N GLN A 64 -8.75 -4.70 -7.80
CA GLN A 64 -8.80 -3.65 -6.78
C GLN A 64 -8.17 -4.12 -5.46
N ARG A 65 -8.40 -5.37 -5.02
CA ARG A 65 -7.74 -5.94 -3.85
C ARG A 65 -6.23 -6.10 -4.07
N THR A 66 -5.81 -6.67 -5.20
CA THR A 66 -4.39 -6.81 -5.54
C THR A 66 -3.67 -5.45 -5.54
N LYS A 67 -4.29 -4.42 -6.11
CA LYS A 67 -3.77 -3.05 -6.07
C LYS A 67 -3.60 -2.54 -4.65
N ARG A 68 -4.60 -2.71 -3.79
CA ARG A 68 -4.58 -2.32 -2.38
C ARG A 68 -3.42 -3.01 -1.64
N ASP A 69 -3.30 -4.32 -1.79
CA ASP A 69 -2.26 -5.13 -1.17
C ASP A 69 -0.87 -4.69 -1.63
N ALA A 70 -0.66 -4.59 -2.95
CA ALA A 70 0.62 -4.16 -3.53
C ALA A 70 1.02 -2.75 -3.06
N THR A 71 0.05 -1.84 -2.94
CA THR A 71 0.30 -0.46 -2.45
C THR A 71 0.80 -0.47 -1.00
N LEU A 72 0.19 -1.27 -0.12
CA LEU A 72 0.66 -1.40 1.26
C LEU A 72 2.07 -2.00 1.31
N TRP A 73 2.32 -3.07 0.55
CA TRP A 73 3.62 -3.73 0.52
C TRP A 73 4.72 -2.83 -0.04
N LEU A 74 4.43 -2.02 -1.05
CA LEU A 74 5.38 -1.01 -1.55
C LEU A 74 5.78 -0.03 -0.44
N GLY A 75 4.82 0.47 0.35
CA GLY A 75 5.14 1.31 1.50
C GLY A 75 6.04 0.60 2.53
N ASN A 76 5.74 -0.66 2.85
CA ASN A 76 6.55 -1.45 3.80
C ASN A 76 7.97 -1.71 3.29
N VAL A 77 8.14 -2.10 2.03
CA VAL A 77 9.47 -2.36 1.46
C VAL A 77 10.30 -1.08 1.41
N ASN A 78 9.71 0.07 1.07
CA ASN A 78 10.42 1.35 1.14
C ASN A 78 10.82 1.69 2.57
N PHE A 79 9.98 1.40 3.57
CA PHE A 79 10.32 1.59 4.98
C PHE A 79 11.50 0.70 5.39
N GLU A 80 11.50 -0.57 5.00
CA GLU A 80 12.58 -1.54 5.31
C GLU A 80 13.91 -1.16 4.66
N LYS A 81 13.87 -0.48 3.52
CA LYS A 81 15.04 0.11 2.85
C LYS A 81 15.45 1.47 3.42
N GLU A 82 14.81 1.91 4.51
CA GLU A 82 15.02 3.21 5.15
C GLU A 82 14.69 4.43 4.27
N GLU A 83 13.96 4.21 3.17
CA GLU A 83 13.44 5.23 2.27
C GLU A 83 12.14 5.82 2.85
N TYR A 84 12.22 6.41 4.04
CA TYR A 84 11.05 6.78 4.85
C TYR A 84 10.13 7.80 4.19
N GLN A 85 10.66 8.74 3.40
CA GLN A 85 9.84 9.69 2.63
C GLN A 85 9.04 8.98 1.54
N ALA A 86 9.66 8.03 0.83
CA ALA A 86 8.99 7.25 -0.21
C ALA A 86 7.91 6.35 0.41
N ALA A 87 8.24 5.70 1.54
CA ALA A 87 7.29 4.92 2.32
C ALA A 87 6.08 5.76 2.76
N ALA A 88 6.31 6.97 3.27
CA ALA A 88 5.25 7.89 3.69
C ALA A 88 4.28 8.21 2.53
N SER A 89 4.79 8.54 1.33
CA SER A 89 3.95 8.81 0.15
C SER A 89 3.10 7.60 -0.27
N TRP A 90 3.61 6.37 -0.13
CA TRP A 90 2.81 5.17 -0.40
C TRP A 90 1.66 5.01 0.59
N PHE A 91 1.85 5.32 1.87
CA PHE A 91 0.79 5.21 2.87
C PHE A 91 -0.20 6.38 2.79
N GLU A 92 0.29 7.61 2.71
CA GLU A 92 -0.53 8.84 2.73
C GLU A 92 -1.28 9.02 1.40
N ASP A 93 -0.54 9.30 0.32
CA ASP A 93 -1.11 9.70 -0.96
C ASP A 93 -1.89 8.57 -1.66
N ARG A 94 -1.52 7.31 -1.41
CA ARG A 94 -2.07 6.16 -2.18
C ARG A 94 -3.08 5.34 -1.41
N ILE A 95 -3.11 5.42 -0.09
CA ILE A 95 -4.08 4.68 0.74
C ILE A 95 -4.96 5.68 1.49
N LEU A 96 -4.41 6.51 2.37
CA LEU A 96 -5.23 7.37 3.24
C LEU A 96 -6.01 8.42 2.45
N GLU A 97 -5.42 9.03 1.43
CA GLU A 97 -6.09 10.06 0.62
C GLU A 97 -6.97 9.47 -0.48
N LYS A 98 -6.46 8.48 -1.21
CA LYS A 98 -7.11 7.96 -2.43
C LYS A 98 -8.01 6.75 -2.22
N ASP A 99 -7.85 6.06 -1.10
CA ASP A 99 -8.60 4.83 -0.82
C ASP A 99 -8.95 4.72 0.68
N PRO A 100 -9.67 5.71 1.24
CA PRO A 100 -9.98 5.78 2.67
C PRO A 100 -10.92 4.67 3.16
N GLU A 101 -11.51 3.90 2.25
CA GLU A 101 -12.34 2.72 2.56
C GLU A 101 -11.53 1.40 2.52
N SER A 102 -10.23 1.47 2.22
CA SER A 102 -9.37 0.29 2.21
C SER A 102 -9.28 -0.36 3.59
N PHE A 103 -9.34 -1.69 3.61
CA PHE A 103 -9.07 -2.47 4.82
C PHE A 103 -7.67 -2.18 5.41
N TRP A 104 -6.75 -1.67 4.59
CA TRP A 104 -5.38 -1.34 5.00
C TRP A 104 -5.23 0.03 5.66
N VAL A 105 -6.28 0.84 5.77
CA VAL A 105 -6.19 2.17 6.38
C VAL A 105 -5.56 2.17 7.77
N PRO A 106 -5.93 1.28 8.72
CA PRO A 106 -5.27 1.22 10.02
C PRO A 106 -3.77 0.90 9.93
N SER A 107 -3.39 -0.05 9.08
CA SER A 107 -2.00 -0.43 8.85
C SER A 107 -1.19 0.70 8.21
N ALA A 108 -1.75 1.35 7.19
CA ALA A 108 -1.13 2.48 6.52
C ALA A 108 -0.94 3.67 7.48
N ARG A 109 -1.94 3.99 8.30
CA ARG A 109 -1.85 5.06 9.32
C ARG A 109 -0.74 4.79 10.32
N TYR A 110 -0.68 3.57 10.87
CA TYR A 110 0.37 3.17 11.81
C TYR A 110 1.77 3.23 11.19
N ASN A 111 1.91 2.73 9.96
CA ASN A 111 3.19 2.73 9.26
C ASN A 111 3.62 4.14 8.81
N LEU A 112 2.68 5.00 8.42
CA LEU A 112 2.95 6.41 8.16
C LEU A 112 3.47 7.11 9.43
N ALA A 113 2.84 6.85 10.57
CA ALA A 113 3.32 7.36 11.85
C ALA A 113 4.74 6.88 12.16
N ARG A 114 5.07 5.60 11.88
CA ARG A 114 6.44 5.09 11.98
C ARG A 114 7.41 5.79 11.04
N CYS A 115 6.99 6.11 9.81
CA CYS A 115 7.81 6.88 8.87
C CYS A 115 8.14 8.24 9.48
N TYR A 116 7.14 8.93 10.04
CA TYR A 116 7.36 10.22 10.68
C TYR A 116 8.25 10.15 11.93
N GLU A 117 8.19 9.08 12.73
CA GLU A 117 9.17 8.86 13.79
C GLU A 117 10.61 8.81 13.26
N LYS A 118 10.82 8.03 12.19
CA LYS A 118 12.13 7.86 11.56
C LYS A 118 12.65 9.13 10.88
N LEU A 119 11.74 9.98 10.44
CA LEU A 119 12.04 11.30 9.88
C LEU A 119 12.23 12.38 10.96
N GLY A 120 12.08 12.04 12.24
CA GLY A 120 12.18 12.99 13.37
C GLY A 120 10.94 13.87 13.55
N ASP A 121 9.88 13.67 12.76
CA ASP A 121 8.62 14.40 12.91
C ASP A 121 7.71 13.72 13.95
N VAL A 122 8.13 13.85 15.21
CA VAL A 122 7.43 13.27 16.36
C VAL A 122 5.99 13.80 16.46
N GLN A 123 5.74 15.04 16.07
CA GLN A 123 4.41 15.64 16.21
C GLN A 123 3.40 15.02 15.23
N ARG A 124 3.76 14.84 13.96
CA ARG A 124 2.91 14.13 12.99
C ARG A 124 2.73 12.67 13.37
N ALA A 125 3.80 11.98 13.79
CA ALA A 125 3.71 10.59 14.23
C ALA A 125 2.69 10.42 15.37
N ARG A 126 2.77 11.26 16.41
CA ARG A 126 1.85 11.21 17.55
C ARG A 126 0.41 11.49 17.14
N THR A 127 0.19 12.44 16.24
CA THR A 127 -1.16 12.78 15.75
C THR A 127 -1.81 11.57 15.11
N LEU A 128 -1.13 10.91 14.17
CA LEU A 128 -1.64 9.71 13.49
C LEU A 128 -1.92 8.55 14.45
N TYR A 129 -1.10 8.37 15.48
CA TYR A 129 -1.34 7.35 16.50
C TYR A 129 -2.57 7.62 17.36
N PHE A 130 -2.83 8.88 17.71
CA PHE A 130 -3.99 9.25 18.52
C PHE A 130 -5.30 9.20 17.74
N GLU A 131 -5.24 9.46 16.43
CA GLU A 131 -6.41 9.43 15.57
C GLU A 131 -6.88 8.01 15.22
N ASP A 132 -6.05 6.98 15.43
CA ASP A 132 -6.43 5.59 15.14
C ASP A 132 -7.53 5.09 16.08
N GLU A 133 -8.68 4.74 15.52
CA GLU A 133 -9.85 4.19 16.24
C GLU A 133 -10.01 2.67 16.04
N SER A 134 -9.08 2.03 15.33
CA SER A 134 -9.14 0.60 15.06
C SER A 134 -8.78 -0.24 16.29
N ALA A 135 -8.81 -1.56 16.14
CA ALA A 135 -8.48 -2.51 17.21
C ALA A 135 -7.06 -2.32 17.79
N GLN A 136 -6.12 -1.75 17.02
CA GLN A 136 -4.73 -1.52 17.47
C GLN A 136 -4.51 -0.17 18.19
N SER A 137 -5.54 0.69 18.27
CA SER A 137 -5.50 2.03 18.86
C SER A 137 -4.84 2.10 20.24
N HIS A 138 -5.11 1.12 21.12
CA HIS A 138 -4.51 1.06 22.45
C HIS A 138 -2.98 1.03 22.42
N GLY A 139 -2.39 0.24 21.52
CA GLY A 139 -0.94 0.18 21.34
C GLY A 139 -0.39 1.49 20.79
N ASN A 140 -1.09 2.10 19.83
CA ASN A 140 -0.71 3.38 19.23
C ASN A 140 -0.71 4.51 20.27
N VAL A 141 -1.73 4.58 21.12
CA VAL A 141 -1.82 5.57 22.21
C VAL A 141 -0.63 5.44 23.17
N LEU A 142 -0.22 4.21 23.52
CA LEU A 142 0.95 3.99 24.36
C LEU A 142 2.23 4.47 23.67
N ARG A 143 2.41 4.14 22.39
CA ARG A 143 3.55 4.58 21.59
C ARG A 143 3.61 6.11 21.46
N ALA A 144 2.48 6.77 21.20
CA ALA A 144 2.38 8.23 21.12
C ALA A 144 2.73 8.94 22.44
N ARG A 145 2.37 8.33 23.58
CA ARG A 145 2.75 8.83 24.91
C ARG A 145 4.23 8.62 25.20
N TRP A 146 4.78 7.49 24.78
CA TRP A 146 6.22 7.19 24.92
C TRP A 146 7.07 8.19 24.13
N LEU A 147 6.73 8.47 22.87
CA LEU A 147 7.44 9.43 22.02
C LEU A 147 7.56 10.84 22.62
N ARG A 148 6.57 11.29 23.39
CA ARG A 148 6.61 12.61 24.05
C ARG A 148 7.78 12.74 25.03
N ASN A 149 8.15 11.64 25.68
CA ASN A 149 9.17 11.63 26.72
C ASN A 149 10.47 10.97 26.23
N ALA A 150 10.54 10.54 24.96
CA ALA A 150 11.72 9.93 24.39
C ALA A 150 12.78 11.02 24.15
N PRO A 151 14.07 10.76 24.49
CA PRO A 151 15.15 11.65 24.08
C PRO A 151 15.21 11.71 22.55
N GLU A 152 15.55 12.88 21.98
CA GLU A 152 15.65 13.03 20.52
C GLU A 152 16.59 11.97 19.92
N PRO A 153 16.22 11.36 18.77
CA PRO A 153 17.09 10.41 18.11
C PRO A 153 18.40 11.12 17.74
N GLN A 154 19.53 10.58 18.21
CA GLN A 154 20.84 11.09 17.78
C GLN A 154 21.04 10.75 16.30
N PRO A 155 21.58 11.68 15.50
CA PRO A 155 21.90 11.39 14.11
C PRO A 155 22.84 10.18 14.06
N GLU A 156 22.45 9.14 13.31
CA GLU A 156 23.29 7.95 13.16
C GLU A 156 24.65 8.35 12.59
N ALA A 157 25.72 7.95 13.28
CA ALA A 157 27.07 8.19 12.80
C ALA A 157 27.24 7.48 11.44
N PRO A 158 27.84 8.14 10.43
CA PRO A 158 28.04 7.51 9.14
C PRO A 158 28.81 6.21 9.32
N LEU A 159 28.27 5.13 8.74
CA LEU A 159 28.92 3.82 8.68
C LEU A 159 30.34 4.01 8.10
N GLN A 160 31.35 3.62 8.88
CA GLN A 160 32.77 3.67 8.49
C GLN A 160 33.13 2.55 7.52
#